data_AF-A0A7U5GTS4-F1
#
_entry.id   AF-A0A7U5GTS4-F1
#
_cell.length_a   1.000
_cell.length_b   1.000
_cell.length_c   1.000
_cell.angle_alpha   90.00
_cell.angle_beta   90.00
_cell.angle_gamma   90.00
#
_symmetry.space_group_name_H-M   'P 1'
#
loop_
_entity.id
_entity.type
_entity.pdbx_description
1 polymer ?
#
loop_
_entity_poly.entity_id
_entity_poly.type
_entity_poly.pdbx_seq_one_letter_code
_entity_poly.pdbx_strand_id
1 'polypeptide(L)'
;MSVTKASRNISELSSAAQTAIKLLFQEFYKAGITDVFVTETYRSQERQRYLYAQGRTRPGIKVTWTLNSNHASRRAWDIAVAPPKDLYDIATLNKCGAIARKLGINWGGDWAAKNIDRPHFEIKPGWTMPKGYQLEGTVTIPTSSNTRVNLVTNVAGAPSEKEEPKKEGGNRVWIELTSPTLEKEFLAFLESKAHQEIAVNLAVDQGFSEKWKTDKKATPEDKAVLGLLGAVREHNPNRNK
;
A
#
# COMPACT_ATOMS: atom_id res chain seq x y z
N MET A 1 8.04 12.74 22.48
CA MET A 1 8.35 12.76 21.03
C MET A 1 9.84 12.65 20.84
N SER A 2 10.32 11.75 19.99
CA SER A 2 11.77 11.61 19.74
C SER A 2 12.28 12.77 18.89
N VAL A 3 13.41 13.37 19.26
CA VAL A 3 14.08 14.38 18.43
C VAL A 3 14.91 13.76 17.31
N THR A 4 15.34 12.51 17.45
CA THR A 4 16.20 11.82 16.48
C THR A 4 15.41 10.99 15.46
N LYS A 5 14.27 10.42 15.84
CA LYS A 5 13.43 9.59 14.95
C LYS A 5 12.30 10.39 14.32
N ALA A 6 12.17 10.31 12.98
CA ALA A 6 11.04 10.88 12.26
C ALA A 6 9.74 10.12 12.59
N SER A 7 8.64 10.85 12.79
CA SER A 7 7.32 10.23 12.88
C SER A 7 6.77 9.96 11.49
N ARG A 8 6.30 8.73 11.24
CA ARG A 8 5.63 8.34 9.99
C ARG A 8 4.15 8.01 10.21
N ASN A 9 3.64 8.33 11.40
CA ASN A 9 2.30 7.95 11.81
C ASN A 9 1.27 8.90 11.19
N ILE A 10 0.44 8.37 10.29
CA ILE A 10 -0.61 9.14 9.61
C ILE A 10 -1.64 9.68 10.61
N SER A 11 -1.89 9.00 11.74
CA SER A 11 -2.85 9.49 12.75
C SER A 11 -2.37 10.75 13.48
N GLU A 12 -1.09 11.11 13.36
CA GLU A 12 -0.56 12.37 13.87
C GLU A 12 -0.85 13.57 12.96
N LEU A 13 -1.39 13.36 11.77
CA LEU A 13 -1.90 14.43 10.92
C LEU A 13 -3.29 14.89 11.40
N SER A 14 -3.63 16.15 11.11
CA SER A 14 -5.01 16.63 11.29
C SER A 14 -5.99 15.83 10.42
N SER A 15 -7.27 15.77 10.80
CA SER A 15 -8.28 14.99 10.05
C SER A 15 -8.35 15.37 8.57
N ALA A 16 -8.27 16.66 8.25
CA ALA A 16 -8.23 17.14 6.86
C ALA A 16 -6.99 16.62 6.11
N ALA A 17 -5.81 16.62 6.76
CA ALA A 17 -4.57 16.13 6.17
C ALA A 17 -4.55 14.60 6.04
N GLN A 18 -5.17 13.87 6.96
CA GLN A 18 -5.38 12.42 6.83
C GLN A 18 -6.24 12.09 5.60
N THR A 19 -7.31 12.85 5.37
CA THR A 19 -8.13 12.70 4.16
C THR A 19 -7.34 13.06 2.90
N ALA A 20 -6.60 14.18 2.93
CA ALA A 20 -5.81 14.65 1.79
C ALA A 20 -4.72 13.64 1.38
N ILE A 21 -3.97 13.08 2.34
CA ILE A 21 -2.92 12.11 2.04
C ILE A 21 -3.49 10.78 1.53
N LYS A 22 -4.63 10.32 2.07
CA LYS A 22 -5.33 9.12 1.55
C LYS A 22 -5.73 9.33 0.09
N LEU A 23 -6.33 10.48 -0.22
CA LEU A 23 -6.72 10.82 -1.59
C LEU A 23 -5.49 10.91 -2.49
N LEU A 24 -4.42 11.56 -2.04
CA LEU A 24 -3.19 11.70 -2.80
C LEU A 24 -2.58 10.33 -3.17
N PHE A 25 -2.48 9.41 -2.20
CA PHE A 25 -1.94 8.07 -2.44
C PHE A 25 -2.88 7.20 -3.30
N GLN A 26 -4.20 7.38 -3.20
CA GLN A 26 -5.14 6.76 -4.14
C GLN A 26 -4.86 7.22 -5.58
N GLU A 27 -4.71 8.52 -5.80
CA GLU A 27 -4.46 9.06 -7.12
C GLU A 27 -3.05 8.73 -7.64
N PHE A 28 -2.06 8.56 -6.74
CA PHE A 28 -0.77 7.97 -7.10
C PHE A 28 -0.94 6.55 -7.65
N TYR A 29 -1.69 5.70 -6.95
CA TYR A 29 -1.96 4.33 -7.39
C TYR A 29 -2.63 4.30 -8.76
N LYS A 30 -3.69 5.09 -8.96
CA LYS A 30 -4.40 5.20 -10.25
C LYS A 30 -3.51 5.70 -11.39
N ALA A 31 -2.51 6.52 -11.08
CA ALA A 31 -1.52 7.00 -12.05
C ALA A 31 -0.36 6.01 -12.26
N GLY A 32 -0.40 4.82 -11.66
CA GLY A 32 0.66 3.80 -11.75
C GLY A 32 1.89 4.09 -10.89
N ILE A 33 1.79 5.00 -9.92
CA ILE A 33 2.86 5.35 -8.98
C ILE A 33 2.64 4.56 -7.69
N THR A 34 3.30 3.41 -7.56
CA THR A 34 3.15 2.51 -6.41
C THR A 34 4.39 2.43 -5.53
N ASP A 35 5.51 2.97 -6.00
CA ASP A 35 6.83 2.91 -5.39
C ASP A 35 7.17 4.18 -4.59
N VAL A 36 6.21 4.69 -3.81
CA VAL A 36 6.42 5.83 -2.90
C VAL A 36 5.98 5.51 -1.48
N PHE A 37 6.65 6.12 -0.50
CA PHE A 37 6.37 5.91 0.92
C PHE A 37 6.59 7.17 1.74
N VAL A 38 5.86 7.29 2.86
CA VAL A 38 5.95 8.42 3.79
C VAL A 38 7.21 8.32 4.64
N THR A 39 7.98 9.40 4.68
CA THR A 39 9.24 9.51 5.44
C THR A 39 9.08 10.32 6.71
N GLU A 40 8.21 11.32 6.72
CA GLU A 40 7.91 12.13 7.90
C GLU A 40 6.49 12.75 7.85
N THR A 41 5.84 12.85 9.01
CA THR A 41 4.51 13.44 9.21
C THR A 41 4.60 14.57 10.23
N TYR A 42 4.15 14.39 11.47
CA TYR A 42 4.30 15.41 12.50
C TYR A 42 5.76 15.51 12.97
N ARG A 43 6.25 16.75 13.05
CA ARG A 43 7.57 17.10 13.56
C ARG A 43 7.40 18.14 14.67
N SER A 44 7.83 17.80 15.88
CA SER A 44 7.76 18.74 17.02
C SER A 44 8.76 19.90 16.86
N GLN A 45 8.54 20.98 17.61
CA GLN A 45 9.44 22.13 17.58
C GLN A 45 10.85 21.78 18.10
N GLU A 46 10.95 20.89 19.09
CA GLU A 46 12.23 20.41 19.63
C GLU A 46 13.01 19.63 18.57
N ARG A 47 12.34 18.74 17.82
CA ARG A 47 12.95 18.05 16.69
C ARG A 47 13.39 19.03 15.60
N GLN A 48 12.56 20.03 15.28
CA GLN A 48 12.93 21.04 14.28
C GLN A 48 14.18 21.83 14.70
N ARG A 49 14.27 22.24 15.98
CA ARG A 49 15.48 22.89 16.52
C ARG A 49 16.70 21.97 16.44
N TYR A 50 16.52 20.68 16.76
CA TYR A 50 17.58 19.66 16.66
C TYR A 50 18.11 19.49 15.22
N LEU A 51 17.22 19.44 14.22
CA LEU A 51 17.58 19.35 12.79
C LEU A 51 18.20 20.66 12.29
N TYR A 52 17.70 21.81 12.73
CA TYR A 52 18.26 23.11 12.35
C TYR A 52 19.68 23.30 12.86
N ALA A 53 20.00 22.80 14.06
CA ALA A 53 21.35 22.84 14.61
C ALA A 53 22.39 22.05 13.78
N GLN A 54 21.97 21.05 13.00
CA GLN A 54 22.87 20.22 12.17
C GLN A 54 23.53 21.05 11.06
N GLY A 55 24.85 20.96 10.94
CA GLY A 55 25.67 21.77 10.03
C GLY A 55 25.74 23.25 10.42
N ARG A 56 25.36 23.59 11.67
CA ARG A 56 25.44 24.94 12.25
C ARG A 56 26.16 24.90 13.60
N THR A 57 25.51 24.34 14.62
CA THR A 57 26.03 24.19 15.99
C THR A 57 26.28 22.74 16.37
N ARG A 58 25.86 21.79 15.52
CA ARG A 58 26.16 20.36 15.59
C ARG A 58 26.78 19.90 14.26
N PRO A 59 27.69 18.91 14.25
CA PRO A 59 28.24 18.35 13.01
C PRO A 59 27.17 17.76 12.08
N GLY A 60 27.47 17.68 10.79
CA GLY A 60 26.62 17.06 9.75
C GLY A 60 26.18 18.00 8.65
N ILE A 61 25.55 17.47 7.60
CA ILE A 61 24.98 18.29 6.51
C ILE A 61 23.77 19.09 6.98
N LYS A 62 23.54 20.29 6.45
CA LYS A 62 22.33 21.07 6.73
C LYS A 62 21.13 20.39 6.07
N VAL A 63 20.15 19.96 6.88
CA VAL A 63 18.94 19.24 6.41
C VAL A 63 17.66 20.07 6.46
N THR A 64 17.72 21.29 6.99
CA THR A 64 16.63 22.25 6.99
C THR A 64 17.19 23.67 6.96
N TRP A 65 16.44 24.58 6.34
CA TRP A 65 16.74 26.00 6.27
C TRP A 65 15.89 26.84 7.24
N THR A 66 14.82 26.28 7.82
CA THR A 66 13.87 27.00 8.69
C THR A 66 13.86 26.48 10.14
N LEU A 67 13.55 27.35 11.09
CA LEU A 67 13.20 26.98 12.47
C LEU A 67 11.68 26.74 12.64
N ASN A 68 10.87 27.28 11.74
CA ASN A 68 9.41 27.17 11.77
C ASN A 68 8.99 26.26 10.62
N SER A 69 8.80 24.98 10.94
CA SER A 69 8.42 23.97 9.94
C SER A 69 6.91 23.77 9.89
N ASN A 70 6.37 23.63 8.68
CA ASN A 70 4.95 23.36 8.46
C ASN A 70 4.52 21.99 9.00
N HIS A 71 5.44 21.04 9.21
CA HIS A 71 5.16 19.77 9.87
C HIS A 71 4.64 19.94 11.30
N ALA A 72 5.01 21.02 12.00
CA ALA A 72 4.50 21.31 13.35
C ALA A 72 2.97 21.53 13.36
N SER A 73 2.40 21.91 12.21
CA SER A 73 0.97 22.16 12.05
C SER A 73 0.13 20.89 11.87
N ARG A 74 0.75 19.71 11.76
CA ARG A 74 0.10 18.42 11.45
C ARG A 74 -0.65 18.42 10.11
N ARG A 75 -0.27 19.30 9.18
CA ARG A 75 -0.85 19.42 7.83
C ARG A 75 0.14 19.18 6.69
N ALA A 76 1.36 18.76 7.02
CA ALA A 76 2.40 18.47 6.06
C ALA A 76 2.97 17.06 6.27
N TRP A 77 3.45 16.47 5.18
CA TRP A 77 4.10 15.17 5.15
C TRP A 77 5.15 15.14 4.04
N ASP A 78 6.17 14.32 4.25
CA ASP A 78 7.22 14.06 3.29
C ASP A 78 7.08 12.64 2.71
N ILE A 79 7.42 12.48 1.43
CA ILE A 79 7.52 11.16 0.79
C ILE A 79 8.91 10.93 0.21
N ALA A 80 9.24 9.67 -0.03
CA ALA A 80 10.38 9.25 -0.82
C ALA A 80 9.98 8.14 -1.79
N VAL A 81 10.87 7.86 -2.74
CA VAL A 81 10.70 6.83 -3.76
C VAL A 81 11.42 5.56 -3.30
N ALA A 82 10.77 4.41 -3.47
CA ALA A 82 11.33 3.11 -3.13
C ALA A 82 12.19 2.56 -4.29
N PRO A 83 13.12 1.62 -4.00
CA PRO A 83 13.85 0.90 -5.03
C PRO A 83 12.90 0.24 -6.06
N PRO A 84 13.31 0.14 -7.34
CA PRO A 84 14.69 0.26 -7.84
C PRO A 84 15.15 1.69 -8.19
N LYS A 85 14.30 2.70 -8.03
CA LYS A 85 14.67 4.09 -8.29
C LYS A 85 15.42 4.70 -7.12
N ASP A 86 16.09 5.82 -7.37
CA ASP A 86 16.73 6.62 -6.33
C ASP A 86 15.70 7.17 -5.35
N LEU A 87 16.11 7.29 -4.07
CA LEU A 87 15.26 7.72 -2.95
C LEU A 87 14.49 9.03 -3.23
N TYR A 88 15.07 9.91 -4.03
CA TYR A 88 14.49 11.19 -4.43
C TYR A 88 14.45 11.37 -5.95
N ASP A 89 14.12 10.30 -6.68
CA ASP A 89 13.95 10.33 -8.14
C ASP A 89 13.03 11.51 -8.56
N ILE A 90 13.64 12.48 -9.24
CA ILE A 90 13.01 13.76 -9.58
C ILE A 90 11.83 13.54 -10.53
N ALA A 91 11.94 12.60 -11.47
CA ALA A 91 10.88 12.32 -12.42
C ALA A 91 9.61 11.82 -11.73
N THR A 92 9.76 10.89 -10.77
CA THR A 92 8.64 10.37 -9.97
C THR A 92 8.06 11.48 -9.07
N LEU A 93 8.90 12.23 -8.35
CA LEU A 93 8.42 13.29 -7.47
C LEU A 93 7.71 14.42 -8.24
N ASN A 94 8.16 14.76 -9.46
CA ASN A 94 7.47 15.72 -10.31
C ASN A 94 6.06 15.24 -10.72
N LYS A 95 5.89 13.94 -11.00
CA LYS A 95 4.56 13.35 -11.27
C LYS A 95 3.68 13.41 -10.03
N CYS A 96 4.22 13.08 -8.86
CA CYS A 96 3.52 13.21 -7.58
C CYS A 96 3.05 14.65 -7.34
N GLY A 97 3.93 15.64 -7.57
CA GLY A 97 3.60 17.06 -7.48
C GLY A 97 2.49 17.49 -8.44
N ALA A 98 2.50 16.99 -9.68
CA ALA A 98 1.44 17.26 -10.65
C ALA A 98 0.06 16.75 -10.20
N ILE A 99 0.01 15.60 -9.53
CA ILE A 99 -1.22 15.05 -8.96
C ILE A 99 -1.66 15.88 -7.75
N ALA A 100 -0.74 16.22 -6.84
CA ALA A 100 -1.03 17.04 -5.67
C ALA A 100 -1.68 18.39 -6.05
N ARG A 101 -1.18 19.04 -7.10
CA ARG A 101 -1.76 20.30 -7.62
C ARG A 101 -3.23 20.16 -8.02
N LYS A 102 -3.62 19.06 -8.68
CA LYS A 102 -5.03 18.80 -9.04
C LYS A 102 -5.91 18.63 -7.80
N LEU A 103 -5.32 18.18 -6.70
CA LEU A 103 -6.00 17.95 -5.43
C LEU A 103 -6.04 19.19 -4.51
N GLY A 104 -5.51 20.33 -4.96
CA GLY A 104 -5.36 21.52 -4.11
C GLY A 104 -4.37 21.34 -2.95
N ILE A 105 -3.47 20.36 -3.06
CA ILE A 105 -2.38 20.10 -2.10
C ILE A 105 -1.15 20.86 -2.60
N ASN A 106 -0.56 21.68 -1.73
CA ASN A 106 0.69 22.37 -2.05
C ASN A 106 1.83 21.35 -2.09
N TRP A 107 2.71 21.49 -3.09
CA TRP A 107 3.89 20.67 -3.24
C TRP A 107 5.15 21.54 -3.11
N GLY A 108 6.12 21.11 -2.30
CA GLY A 108 7.35 21.88 -2.06
C GLY A 108 8.27 21.97 -3.28
N GLY A 109 8.02 21.16 -4.32
CA GLY A 109 8.67 21.31 -5.62
C GLY A 109 8.33 22.61 -6.36
N ASP A 110 7.22 23.26 -6.02
CA ASP A 110 6.78 24.54 -6.58
C ASP A 110 7.33 25.75 -5.81
N TRP A 111 8.06 25.53 -4.71
CA TRP A 111 8.66 26.62 -3.93
C TRP A 111 9.79 27.31 -4.71
N ALA A 112 10.11 28.55 -4.34
CA ALA A 112 11.17 29.33 -4.97
C ALA A 112 12.50 28.55 -4.99
N ALA A 113 13.30 28.71 -6.06
CA ALA A 113 14.47 27.88 -6.37
C ALA A 113 15.42 27.62 -5.18
N LYS A 114 15.66 28.63 -4.33
CA LYS A 114 16.51 28.53 -3.14
C LYS A 114 15.99 27.59 -2.04
N ASN A 115 14.72 27.20 -2.10
CA ASN A 115 13.99 26.45 -1.08
C ASN A 115 13.24 25.23 -1.65
N ILE A 116 13.50 24.80 -2.88
CA ILE A 116 12.77 23.66 -3.48
C ILE A 116 12.88 22.42 -2.58
N ASP A 117 11.73 21.81 -2.28
CA ASP A 117 11.62 20.62 -1.44
C ASP A 117 10.62 19.61 -2.05
N ARG A 118 11.10 18.81 -3.01
CA ARG A 118 10.26 17.87 -3.78
C ARG A 118 9.62 16.76 -2.94
N PRO A 119 10.24 16.26 -1.86
CA PRO A 119 9.59 15.36 -0.92
C PRO A 119 8.35 15.92 -0.21
N HIS A 120 8.27 17.25 -0.03
CA HIS A 120 7.29 17.89 0.86
C HIS A 120 5.93 18.14 0.22
N PHE A 121 4.87 17.81 0.97
CA PHE A 121 3.48 18.08 0.62
C PHE A 121 2.74 18.68 1.81
N GLU A 122 1.81 19.59 1.57
CA GLU A 122 1.00 20.18 2.63
C GLU A 122 -0.36 20.67 2.17
N ILE A 123 -1.30 20.75 3.11
CA ILE A 123 -2.57 21.43 2.91
C ILE A 123 -2.62 22.76 3.67
N LYS A 124 -3.26 23.75 3.06
CA LYS A 124 -3.59 25.00 3.74
C LYS A 124 -4.74 24.80 4.74
N PRO A 125 -4.86 25.65 5.77
CA PRO A 125 -6.08 25.72 6.57
C PRO A 125 -7.31 25.89 5.67
N GLY A 126 -8.38 25.15 5.95
CA GLY A 126 -9.61 25.17 5.15
C GLY A 126 -9.58 24.32 3.88
N TRP A 127 -8.53 23.53 3.65
CA TRP A 127 -8.56 22.54 2.56
C TRP A 127 -9.74 21.60 2.71
N THR A 128 -10.43 21.38 1.59
CA THR A 128 -11.49 20.40 1.43
C THR A 128 -11.21 19.58 0.18
N MET A 129 -11.76 18.36 0.15
CA MET A 129 -11.65 17.50 -1.02
C MET A 129 -12.21 18.22 -2.25
N PRO A 130 -11.47 18.32 -3.37
CA PRO A 130 -11.97 19.00 -4.55
C PRO A 130 -13.19 18.28 -5.14
N LYS A 131 -14.07 19.05 -5.78
CA LYS A 131 -15.26 18.53 -6.43
C LYS A 131 -14.89 17.47 -7.49
N GLY A 132 -15.61 16.35 -7.49
CA GLY A 132 -15.39 15.25 -8.43
C GLY A 132 -14.40 14.19 -7.93
N TYR A 133 -13.80 14.39 -6.76
CA TYR A 133 -12.98 13.38 -6.10
C TYR A 133 -13.73 12.72 -4.94
N GLN A 134 -13.42 11.45 -4.70
CA GLN A 134 -13.87 10.68 -3.55
C GLN A 134 -12.82 9.62 -3.19
N LEU A 135 -12.88 9.11 -1.95
CA LEU A 135 -12.13 7.91 -1.58
C LEU A 135 -12.91 6.68 -2.06
N GLU A 136 -12.26 5.82 -2.85
CA GLU A 136 -12.87 4.68 -3.54
C GLU A 136 -12.66 3.35 -2.82
N GLY A 137 -12.06 3.40 -1.62
CA GLY A 137 -11.85 2.23 -0.79
C GLY A 137 -10.73 2.43 0.23
N THR A 138 -10.06 1.33 0.58
CA THR A 138 -8.97 1.34 1.55
C THR A 138 -7.63 1.50 0.84
N VAL A 139 -6.94 2.61 1.14
CA VAL A 139 -5.62 2.93 0.59
C VAL A 139 -4.54 2.47 1.57
N THR A 140 -3.61 1.64 1.11
CA THR A 140 -2.38 1.35 1.82
C THR A 140 -1.39 2.48 1.58
N ILE A 141 -1.02 3.22 2.64
CA ILE A 141 -0.01 4.28 2.61
C ILE A 141 1.29 3.72 3.21
N PRO A 142 2.30 3.38 2.39
CA PRO A 142 3.55 2.83 2.88
C PRO A 142 4.29 3.82 3.79
N THR A 143 4.90 3.32 4.86
CA THR A 143 5.81 4.07 5.74
C THR A 143 7.24 3.53 5.68
N SER A 144 7.52 2.63 4.73
CA SER A 144 8.84 2.07 4.45
C SER A 144 8.98 1.72 2.96
N SER A 145 10.21 1.60 2.49
CA SER A 145 10.55 1.22 1.11
C SER A 145 10.19 -0.22 0.75
N ASN A 146 9.79 -1.05 1.72
CA ASN A 146 9.52 -2.47 1.51
C ASN A 146 8.06 -2.75 1.15
N THR A 147 7.21 -1.73 1.27
CA THR A 147 5.79 -1.81 0.94
C THR A 147 5.52 -0.93 -0.28
N ARG A 148 4.44 -1.22 -1.00
CA ARG A 148 3.98 -0.45 -2.15
C ARG A 148 2.61 0.13 -1.87
N VAL A 149 2.31 1.25 -2.51
CA VAL A 149 0.96 1.83 -2.48
C VAL A 149 0.02 0.81 -3.08
N ASN A 150 -1.11 0.59 -2.42
CA ASN A 150 -2.17 -0.25 -2.92
C ASN A 150 -3.52 0.40 -2.66
N LEU A 151 -4.50 0.09 -3.50
CA LEU A 151 -5.88 0.53 -3.34
C LEU A 151 -6.77 -0.70 -3.46
N VAL A 152 -7.49 -1.01 -2.39
CA VAL A 152 -8.55 -2.02 -2.40
C VAL A 152 -9.86 -1.28 -2.57
N THR A 153 -10.44 -1.33 -3.77
CA THR A 153 -11.73 -0.70 -4.07
C THR A 153 -12.87 -1.59 -3.63
N ASN A 154 -13.88 -1.01 -2.98
CA ASN A 154 -15.15 -1.70 -2.79
C ASN A 154 -15.89 -1.66 -4.13
N VAL A 155 -15.69 -2.65 -4.98
CA VAL A 155 -16.37 -2.71 -6.28
C VAL A 155 -17.87 -2.87 -6.02
N ALA A 156 -18.64 -1.82 -6.29
CA ALA A 156 -20.10 -1.91 -6.41
C ALA A 156 -20.42 -2.82 -7.60
N GLY A 157 -20.66 -4.10 -7.31
CA GLY A 157 -20.73 -5.18 -8.29
C GLY A 157 -20.18 -6.51 -7.75
N ALA A 158 -19.36 -6.49 -6.70
CA ALA A 158 -19.28 -7.62 -5.79
C ALA A 158 -20.67 -7.83 -5.16
N PRO A 159 -21.14 -9.08 -4.95
CA PRO A 159 -22.44 -9.29 -4.33
C PRO A 159 -22.47 -8.50 -3.03
N SER A 160 -23.42 -7.55 -2.93
CA SER A 160 -23.78 -6.91 -1.68
C SER A 160 -23.84 -7.99 -0.63
N GLU A 161 -23.21 -7.76 0.53
CA GLU A 161 -23.34 -8.53 1.76
C GLU A 161 -24.70 -9.25 1.81
N LYS A 162 -24.75 -10.48 1.26
CA LYS A 162 -25.78 -11.42 1.63
C LYS A 162 -25.25 -11.89 2.96
N GLU A 163 -25.91 -11.41 4.00
CA GLU A 163 -25.90 -11.88 5.38
C GLU A 163 -24.79 -12.88 5.64
N GLU A 164 -23.82 -12.52 6.50
CA GLU A 164 -22.91 -13.49 7.12
C GLU A 164 -23.69 -14.79 7.37
N PRO A 165 -23.38 -15.90 6.67
CA PRO A 165 -24.00 -17.15 7.02
C PRO A 165 -23.59 -17.38 8.47
N LYS A 166 -24.60 -17.48 9.34
CA LYS A 166 -24.47 -17.75 10.77
C LYS A 166 -23.26 -18.66 10.97
N LYS A 167 -22.38 -18.25 11.88
CA LYS A 167 -21.23 -19.03 12.33
C LYS A 167 -21.69 -20.40 12.81
N GLU A 168 -21.84 -21.33 11.89
CA GLU A 168 -21.99 -22.76 12.17
C GLU A 168 -20.60 -23.38 12.10
N GLY A 169 -20.28 -24.12 13.15
CA GLY A 169 -18.93 -24.54 13.50
C GLY A 169 -18.24 -25.34 12.39
N GLY A 170 -17.13 -24.79 11.93
CA GLY A 170 -16.13 -25.52 11.16
C GLY A 170 -14.82 -24.74 11.27
N ASN A 171 -13.71 -25.43 11.53
CA ASN A 171 -12.37 -24.85 11.50
C ASN A 171 -12.07 -24.35 10.07
N ARG A 172 -12.40 -23.08 9.79
CA ARG A 172 -12.07 -22.41 8.53
C ARG A 172 -10.76 -21.66 8.69
N VAL A 173 -9.86 -21.85 7.72
CA VAL A 173 -8.62 -21.09 7.59
C VAL A 173 -8.85 -20.02 6.54
N TRP A 174 -8.57 -18.76 6.89
CA TRP A 174 -8.68 -17.63 5.98
C TRP A 174 -7.35 -17.43 5.24
N ILE A 175 -7.41 -17.35 3.92
CA ILE A 175 -6.27 -17.02 3.05
C ILE A 175 -6.58 -15.68 2.39
N GLU A 176 -5.73 -14.69 2.64
CA GLU A 176 -5.82 -13.36 2.03
C GLU A 176 -4.81 -13.26 0.87
N LEU A 177 -5.30 -13.06 -0.35
CA LEU A 177 -4.46 -12.82 -1.52
C LEU A 177 -4.16 -11.32 -1.62
N THR A 178 -2.93 -10.92 -1.33
CA THR A 178 -2.51 -9.49 -1.34
C THR A 178 -2.09 -8.99 -2.73
N SER A 179 -2.03 -9.87 -3.72
CA SER A 179 -1.67 -9.55 -5.10
C SER A 179 -2.93 -9.53 -5.97
N PRO A 180 -3.33 -8.37 -6.54
CA PRO A 180 -4.51 -8.28 -7.41
C PRO A 180 -4.42 -9.16 -8.66
N THR A 181 -3.19 -9.35 -9.18
CA THR A 181 -2.96 -10.28 -10.28
C THR A 181 -3.23 -11.71 -9.84
N LEU A 182 -2.71 -12.11 -8.68
CA LEU A 182 -2.92 -13.46 -8.16
C LEU A 182 -4.39 -13.70 -7.82
N GLU A 183 -5.07 -12.69 -7.27
CA GLU A 183 -6.50 -12.72 -7.00
C GLU A 183 -7.28 -12.93 -8.31
N LYS A 184 -6.96 -12.16 -9.36
CA LYS A 184 -7.60 -12.33 -10.67
C LYS A 184 -7.35 -13.71 -11.27
N GLU A 185 -6.12 -14.21 -11.24
CA GLU A 185 -5.78 -15.56 -11.75
C GLU A 185 -6.46 -16.65 -10.92
N PHE A 186 -6.56 -16.47 -9.60
CA PHE A 186 -7.26 -17.39 -8.71
C PHE A 186 -8.77 -17.42 -9.02
N LEU A 187 -9.40 -16.26 -9.22
CA LEU A 187 -10.80 -16.20 -9.64
C LEU A 187 -11.01 -16.86 -11.00
N ALA A 188 -10.12 -16.60 -11.97
CA ALA A 188 -10.17 -17.26 -13.28
C ALA A 188 -9.99 -18.80 -13.18
N PHE A 189 -9.19 -19.28 -12.22
CA PHE A 189 -9.11 -20.70 -11.90
C PHE A 189 -10.44 -21.23 -11.36
N LEU A 190 -11.06 -20.54 -10.39
CA LEU A 190 -12.33 -20.98 -9.78
C LEU A 190 -13.48 -21.07 -10.80
N GLU A 191 -13.43 -20.28 -11.86
CA GLU A 191 -14.43 -20.30 -12.94
C GLU A 191 -14.15 -21.37 -14.02
N SER A 192 -12.91 -21.87 -14.12
CA SER A 192 -12.50 -22.79 -15.18
C SER A 192 -12.54 -24.26 -14.74
N LYS A 193 -13.50 -25.01 -15.28
CA LYS A 193 -13.58 -26.47 -15.06
C LYS A 193 -12.33 -27.21 -15.54
N ALA A 194 -11.75 -26.79 -16.67
CA ALA A 194 -10.53 -27.40 -17.21
C ALA A 194 -9.34 -27.20 -16.26
N HIS A 195 -9.17 -26.00 -15.69
CA HIS A 195 -8.11 -25.75 -14.71
C HIS A 195 -8.33 -26.54 -13.42
N GLN A 196 -9.58 -26.65 -12.95
CA GLN A 196 -9.93 -27.47 -11.79
C GLN A 196 -9.63 -28.95 -12.00
N GLU A 197 -9.95 -29.50 -13.19
CA GLU A 197 -9.63 -30.88 -13.54
C GLU A 197 -8.13 -31.14 -13.57
N ILE A 198 -7.35 -30.21 -14.14
CA ILE A 198 -5.87 -30.28 -14.12
C ILE A 198 -5.35 -30.30 -12.68
N ALA A 199 -5.85 -29.42 -11.80
CA ALA A 199 -5.44 -29.37 -10.39
C ALA A 199 -5.75 -30.67 -9.63
N VAL A 200 -6.93 -31.25 -9.86
CA VAL A 200 -7.32 -32.53 -9.25
C VAL A 200 -6.43 -33.67 -9.76
N ASN A 201 -6.20 -33.74 -11.08
CA ASN A 201 -5.35 -34.76 -11.67
C ASN A 201 -3.91 -34.66 -11.16
N LEU A 202 -3.34 -33.44 -11.11
CA LEU A 202 -2.02 -33.19 -10.55
C LEU A 202 -1.91 -33.72 -9.12
N ALA A 203 -2.87 -33.42 -8.26
CA ALA A 203 -2.84 -33.91 -6.88
C ALA A 203 -2.97 -35.44 -6.81
N VAL A 204 -3.83 -36.05 -7.61
CA VAL A 204 -4.00 -37.51 -7.63
C VAL A 204 -2.72 -38.20 -8.11
N ASP A 205 -2.05 -37.67 -9.13
CA ASP A 205 -0.74 -38.15 -9.59
C ASP A 205 0.32 -38.06 -8.48
N GLN A 206 0.18 -37.09 -7.58
CA GLN A 206 1.03 -36.94 -6.38
C GLN A 206 0.59 -37.84 -5.20
N GLY A 207 -0.31 -38.79 -5.43
CA GLY A 207 -0.73 -39.79 -4.45
C GLY A 207 -1.82 -39.32 -3.49
N PHE A 208 -2.60 -38.31 -3.89
CA PHE A 208 -3.89 -38.03 -3.25
C PHE A 208 -4.97 -38.98 -3.80
N SER A 209 -6.10 -39.12 -3.10
CA SER A 209 -7.10 -40.15 -3.42
C SER A 209 -7.75 -39.94 -4.79
N GLU A 210 -7.80 -41.00 -5.61
CA GLU A 210 -8.54 -41.06 -6.88
C GLU A 210 -10.02 -40.65 -6.76
N LYS A 211 -10.61 -40.75 -5.56
CA LYS A 211 -11.99 -40.32 -5.31
C LYS A 211 -12.22 -38.85 -5.64
N TRP A 212 -11.19 -38.00 -5.55
CA TRP A 212 -11.26 -36.59 -5.91
C TRP A 212 -11.66 -36.34 -7.37
N LYS A 213 -11.34 -37.26 -8.30
CA LYS A 213 -11.76 -37.14 -9.71
C LYS A 213 -13.29 -37.24 -9.90
N THR A 214 -13.98 -37.87 -8.95
CA THR A 214 -15.43 -38.14 -9.04
C THR A 214 -16.24 -37.46 -7.95
N ASP A 215 -15.59 -36.67 -7.07
CA ASP A 215 -16.26 -36.00 -5.97
C ASP A 215 -17.08 -34.80 -6.46
N LYS A 216 -18.40 -35.01 -6.54
CA LYS A 216 -19.36 -33.98 -6.95
C LYS A 216 -19.61 -32.92 -5.86
N LYS A 217 -19.16 -33.16 -4.62
CA LYS A 217 -19.30 -32.22 -3.51
C LYS A 217 -18.10 -31.28 -3.37
N ALA A 218 -16.97 -31.61 -4.00
CA ALA A 218 -15.78 -30.78 -3.96
C ALA A 218 -16.03 -29.43 -4.64
N THR A 219 -15.84 -28.36 -3.88
CA THR A 219 -15.97 -26.98 -4.36
C THR A 219 -14.76 -26.61 -5.25
N PRO A 220 -14.87 -25.57 -6.09
CA PRO A 220 -13.71 -25.03 -6.81
C PRO A 220 -12.53 -24.69 -5.89
N GLU A 221 -12.81 -24.18 -4.68
CA GLU A 221 -11.83 -23.83 -3.67
C GLU A 221 -11.11 -25.07 -3.12
N ASP A 222 -11.84 -26.15 -2.83
CA ASP A 222 -11.26 -27.43 -2.39
C ASP A 222 -10.27 -27.95 -3.43
N LYS A 223 -10.63 -27.85 -4.72
CA LYS A 223 -9.79 -28.30 -5.84
C LYS A 223 -8.55 -27.42 -6.03
N ALA A 224 -8.67 -26.11 -5.79
CA ALA A 224 -7.54 -25.19 -5.82
C ALA A 224 -6.50 -25.53 -4.75
N VAL A 225 -6.96 -25.72 -3.50
CA VAL A 225 -6.10 -26.10 -2.38
C VAL A 225 -5.48 -27.47 -2.61
N LEU A 226 -6.25 -28.43 -3.12
CA LEU A 226 -5.77 -29.75 -3.47
C LEU A 226 -4.66 -29.69 -4.53
N GLY A 227 -4.83 -28.89 -5.59
CA GLY A 227 -3.80 -28.67 -6.61
C GLY A 227 -2.52 -28.06 -6.04
N LEU A 228 -2.64 -27.06 -5.15
CA LEU A 228 -1.50 -26.46 -4.45
C LEU A 228 -0.77 -27.49 -3.58
N LEU A 229 -1.50 -28.33 -2.84
CA LEU A 229 -0.91 -29.41 -2.05
C LEU A 229 -0.21 -30.45 -2.92
N GLY A 230 -0.76 -30.75 -4.10
CA GLY A 230 -0.10 -31.57 -5.13
C GLY A 230 1.23 -30.95 -5.58
N ALA A 231 1.22 -29.68 -5.97
CA ALA A 231 2.42 -28.97 -6.44
C ALA A 231 3.50 -28.80 -5.35
N VAL A 232 3.11 -28.52 -4.10
CA VAL A 232 4.06 -28.42 -2.97
C VAL A 232 4.69 -29.79 -2.66
N ARG A 233 3.94 -30.88 -2.83
CA ARG A 233 4.42 -32.24 -2.61
C ARG A 233 5.48 -32.67 -3.63
N GLU A 234 5.42 -32.14 -4.86
CA GLU A 234 6.45 -32.33 -5.90
C GLU A 234 7.82 -31.77 -5.47
N HIS A 235 7.85 -30.76 -4.59
CA HIS A 235 9.05 -30.04 -4.21
C HIS A 235 9.72 -30.51 -2.90
N ASN A 236 9.46 -31.73 -2.43
CA ASN A 236 10.15 -32.29 -1.25
C ASN A 236 11.34 -33.20 -1.68
N PRO A 237 12.59 -32.70 -1.68
CA PRO A 237 13.76 -33.42 -2.21
C PRO A 237 14.21 -34.64 -1.38
N ASN A 238 13.54 -34.94 -0.26
CA ASN A 238 13.96 -35.98 0.68
C ASN A 238 13.21 -37.32 0.55
N ARG A 239 12.48 -37.58 -0.54
CA ARG A 239 11.63 -38.78 -0.63
C ARG A 239 12.14 -39.94 -1.50
N ASN A 240 13.33 -39.81 -2.10
CA ASN A 240 14.05 -40.94 -2.70
C ASN A 240 15.18 -41.44 -1.80
N LYS A 241 14.86 -41.74 -0.54
CA LYS A 241 15.66 -42.57 0.36
C LYS A 241 14.75 -43.48 1.16
#